data_AF-A0A537GLT9-F1
#
_entry.id   AF-A0A537GLT9-F1
#
_cell.length_a   1.000
_cell.length_b   1.000
_cell.length_c   1.000
_cell.angle_alpha   90.00
_cell.angle_beta   90.00
_cell.angle_gamma   90.00
#
_symmetry.space_group_name_H-M   'P 1'
#
loop_
_entity.id
_entity.type
_entity.pdbx_description
1 polymer ?
#
loop_
_entity_poly.entity_id
_entity_poly.type
_entity_poly.pdbx_seq_one_letter_code
_entity_poly.pdbx_strand_id
1 'polypeptide(L)'
;MFLAITALEDFWDASKEILFIGSWCPASCHSTAGFERPYHLMPSPWDDRERYYRAAAYVDACSEALLRELSHYLNGVHGTNHSERYWRIVLGPWLILYTSIIYDRFVHLKAAFAEYRDLETIGMLESSYRVPSNFNEAASFVEHDPYNLQIFSQLLKLLNHSFTRKPFRGSFGGPSKNATLPRERVLRFSERLMRFPFQSRAKVTVRGTSLSPVQSWKLAWATGFQALPLDFSLVPRSVDHTAVFNKARLGLSELPSKDEFQHMLIVLLPTHFPTLYLEGYRVAHARISKVRCTPLLVSGYAWYGDEEMKLYAARATEGKTCLVSV
;
A
#
# COMPACT_ATOMS: atom_id res chain seq x y z
N MET A 1 -27.86 -18.50 7.92
CA MET A 1 -27.81 -17.33 7.01
C MET A 1 -26.43 -17.26 6.39
N PHE A 2 -26.29 -16.74 5.17
CA PHE A 2 -25.00 -16.61 4.48
C PHE A 2 -24.44 -15.19 4.60
N LEU A 3 -23.22 -15.03 5.12
CA LEU A 3 -22.50 -13.76 5.20
C LEU A 3 -21.66 -13.55 3.93
N ALA A 4 -22.09 -12.62 3.08
CA ALA A 4 -21.34 -12.18 1.91
C ALA A 4 -20.29 -11.14 2.31
N ILE A 5 -19.01 -11.54 2.23
CA ILE A 5 -17.84 -10.72 2.60
C ILE A 5 -17.16 -10.04 1.40
N THR A 6 -17.72 -10.19 0.20
CA THR A 6 -17.19 -9.69 -1.07
C THR A 6 -18.30 -9.58 -2.11
N ALA A 7 -18.11 -8.81 -3.17
CA ALA A 7 -18.99 -8.79 -4.33
C ALA A 7 -18.77 -9.93 -5.34
N LEU A 8 -17.77 -10.79 -5.11
CA LEU A 8 -17.48 -11.93 -5.97
C LEU A 8 -18.54 -13.03 -5.77
N GLU A 9 -19.52 -13.10 -6.67
CA GLU A 9 -20.66 -14.03 -6.59
C GLU A 9 -20.25 -15.51 -6.51
N ASP A 10 -19.11 -15.91 -7.08
CA ASP A 10 -18.55 -17.27 -6.97
C ASP A 10 -18.27 -17.70 -5.51
N PHE A 11 -18.14 -16.71 -4.62
CA PHE A 11 -17.93 -16.87 -3.18
C PHE A 11 -19.23 -16.72 -2.39
N TRP A 12 -20.39 -16.81 -3.04
CA TRP A 12 -21.69 -16.78 -2.37
C TRP A 12 -22.35 -18.16 -2.38
N ASP A 13 -23.23 -18.37 -1.41
CA ASP A 13 -24.26 -19.40 -1.46
C ASP A 13 -25.62 -18.75 -1.71
N ALA A 14 -25.96 -18.59 -2.99
CA ALA A 14 -27.22 -17.96 -3.40
C ALA A 14 -28.47 -18.81 -3.05
N SER A 15 -28.31 -20.04 -2.54
CA SER A 15 -29.45 -20.83 -2.06
C SER A 15 -29.97 -20.38 -0.68
N LYS A 16 -29.18 -19.54 0.02
CA LYS A 16 -29.48 -19.05 1.37
C LYS A 16 -29.86 -17.58 1.36
N GLU A 17 -30.49 -17.15 2.45
CA GLU A 17 -30.65 -15.73 2.75
C GLU A 17 -29.28 -15.08 2.94
N ILE A 18 -29.06 -13.97 2.24
CA ILE A 18 -27.76 -13.28 2.20
C ILE A 18 -27.78 -12.06 3.10
N LEU A 19 -26.78 -11.99 3.97
CA LEU A 19 -26.37 -10.81 4.73
C LEU A 19 -25.09 -10.26 4.10
N PHE A 20 -25.13 -9.06 3.54
CA PHE A 20 -23.95 -8.34 3.09
C PHE A 20 -23.24 -7.67 4.26
N ILE A 21 -21.93 -7.91 4.38
CA ILE A 21 -21.13 -7.35 5.47
C ILE A 21 -20.93 -5.83 5.34
N GLY A 22 -21.08 -5.28 4.13
CA GLY A 22 -20.90 -3.86 3.84
C GLY A 22 -21.52 -3.48 2.51
N SER A 23 -21.82 -2.18 2.35
CA SER A 23 -22.57 -1.63 1.21
C SER A 23 -21.83 -1.73 -0.13
N TRP A 24 -20.52 -1.90 -0.10
CA TRP A 24 -19.71 -2.13 -1.29
C TRP A 24 -19.90 -3.51 -1.91
N CYS A 25 -20.36 -4.52 -1.14
CA CYS A 25 -20.59 -5.86 -1.68
C CYS A 25 -21.72 -5.89 -2.73
N PRO A 26 -22.92 -5.36 -2.49
CA PRO A 26 -23.96 -5.34 -3.52
C PRO A 26 -23.65 -4.34 -4.64
N ALA A 27 -23.00 -3.21 -4.35
CA ALA A 27 -22.80 -2.13 -5.32
C ALA A 27 -21.83 -2.48 -6.47
N SER A 28 -20.81 -3.32 -6.23
CA SER A 28 -19.89 -3.77 -7.29
C SER A 28 -20.37 -5.01 -8.05
N CYS A 29 -21.53 -5.57 -7.70
CA CYS A 29 -22.16 -6.59 -8.51
C CYS A 29 -22.75 -5.95 -9.77
N HIS A 30 -22.10 -6.19 -10.92
CA HIS A 30 -22.60 -5.81 -12.24
C HIS A 30 -23.98 -6.42 -12.57
N SER A 31 -24.46 -7.37 -11.75
CA SER A 31 -25.74 -8.06 -11.85
C SER A 31 -26.86 -7.42 -11.01
N THR A 32 -26.65 -6.30 -10.32
CA THR A 32 -27.70 -5.65 -9.50
C THR A 32 -28.98 -5.31 -10.26
N ALA A 33 -28.92 -5.21 -11.60
CA ALA A 33 -30.09 -5.13 -12.47
C ALA A 33 -30.99 -6.40 -12.46
N GLY A 34 -30.60 -7.47 -11.76
CA GLY A 34 -31.35 -8.74 -11.68
C GLY A 34 -31.26 -9.44 -10.32
N PHE A 35 -30.74 -8.80 -9.27
CA PHE A 35 -30.75 -9.39 -7.92
C PHE A 35 -32.12 -9.17 -7.25
N GLU A 36 -33.13 -9.92 -7.70
CA GLU A 36 -34.53 -9.81 -7.25
C GLU A 36 -34.80 -10.40 -5.86
N ARG A 37 -33.75 -10.88 -5.15
CA ARG A 37 -33.91 -11.57 -3.88
C ARG A 37 -33.79 -10.61 -2.69
N PRO A 38 -34.59 -10.79 -1.63
CA PRO A 38 -34.41 -10.05 -0.40
C PRO A 38 -33.03 -10.36 0.19
N TYR A 39 -32.33 -9.32 0.60
CA TYR A 39 -31.05 -9.42 1.29
C TYR A 39 -31.05 -8.50 2.51
N HIS A 40 -30.19 -8.82 3.47
CA HIS A 40 -29.87 -7.96 4.60
C HIS A 40 -28.54 -7.26 4.35
N LEU A 41 -28.42 -6.03 4.86
CA LEU A 41 -27.19 -5.26 4.81
C LEU A 41 -26.81 -4.87 6.23
N MET A 42 -25.58 -5.18 6.63
CA MET A 42 -25.03 -4.71 7.90
C MET A 42 -25.00 -3.17 7.93
N PRO A 43 -25.43 -2.53 9.04
CA PRO A 43 -25.23 -1.10 9.20
C PRO A 43 -23.73 -0.80 9.26
N SER A 44 -23.32 0.34 8.69
CA SER A 44 -21.93 0.77 8.73
C SER A 44 -21.55 1.13 10.17
N PRO A 45 -20.48 0.53 10.74
CA PRO A 45 -19.93 0.94 12.03
C PRO A 45 -19.52 2.42 12.08
N TRP A 46 -19.35 3.06 10.93
CA TRP A 46 -18.82 4.42 10.78
C TRP A 46 -19.90 5.48 10.64
N ASP A 47 -21.18 5.10 10.64
CA ASP A 47 -22.29 6.07 10.67
C ASP A 47 -22.33 6.83 12.02
N ASP A 48 -21.76 6.23 13.08
CA ASP A 48 -21.43 6.92 14.32
C ASP A 48 -20.11 7.71 14.16
N ARG A 49 -20.23 9.04 14.08
CA ARG A 49 -19.09 9.95 13.92
C ARG A 49 -18.12 9.91 15.10
N GLU A 50 -18.60 9.73 16.33
CA GLU A 50 -17.69 9.63 17.48
C GLU A 50 -16.87 8.35 17.42
N ARG A 51 -17.52 7.23 17.06
CA ARG A 51 -16.82 5.95 16.84
C ARG A 51 -15.79 6.07 15.72
N TYR A 52 -16.11 6.77 14.63
CA TYR A 52 -15.16 7.03 13.55
C TYR A 52 -13.92 7.80 14.03
N TYR A 53 -14.07 8.91 14.76
CA TYR A 53 -12.91 9.67 15.24
C TYR A 53 -12.07 8.91 16.26
N ARG A 54 -12.70 8.14 17.17
CA ARG A 54 -11.99 7.24 18.09
C ARG A 54 -11.20 6.18 17.33
N ALA A 55 -11.80 5.58 16.30
CA ALA A 55 -11.16 4.61 15.43
C ALA A 55 -9.96 5.21 14.69
N ALA A 56 -10.11 6.39 14.09
CA ALA A 56 -9.05 7.07 13.37
C ALA A 56 -7.83 7.35 14.28
N ALA A 57 -8.07 7.88 15.49
CA ALA A 57 -7.00 8.11 16.47
C ALA A 57 -6.31 6.80 16.92
N TYR A 58 -7.09 5.73 17.09
CA TYR A 58 -6.55 4.43 17.47
C TYR A 58 -5.70 3.80 16.35
N VAL A 59 -6.18 3.85 15.10
CA VAL A 59 -5.46 3.35 13.92
C VAL A 59 -4.15 4.13 13.71
N ASP A 60 -4.19 5.45 13.86
CA ASP A 60 -2.99 6.31 13.78
C ASP A 60 -1.96 5.88 14.84
N ALA A 61 -2.37 5.73 16.10
CA ALA A 61 -1.50 5.26 17.17
C ALA A 61 -0.93 3.84 16.90
N CYS A 62 -1.72 2.94 16.31
CA CYS A 62 -1.25 1.61 15.90
C CYS A 62 -0.22 1.69 14.78
N SER A 63 -0.45 2.53 13.77
CA SER A 63 0.47 2.77 12.66
C SER A 63 1.82 3.31 13.17
N GLU A 64 1.79 4.27 14.09
CA GLU A 64 2.98 4.86 14.71
C GLU A 64 3.77 3.85 15.55
N ALA A 65 3.09 3.04 16.35
CA ALA A 65 3.74 1.98 17.11
C ALA A 65 4.38 0.94 16.18
N LEU A 66 3.65 0.49 15.15
CA LEU A 66 4.14 -0.49 14.20
C LEU A 66 5.31 0.05 13.36
N LEU A 67 5.30 1.33 12.99
CA LEU A 67 6.41 1.98 12.29
C LEU A 67 7.72 1.87 13.10
N ARG A 68 7.67 2.10 14.41
CA ARG A 68 8.85 2.00 15.28
C ARG A 68 9.40 0.58 15.28
N GLU A 69 8.54 -0.42 15.51
CA GLU A 69 8.95 -1.83 15.53
C GLU A 69 9.51 -2.28 14.19
N LEU A 70 8.85 -1.90 13.08
CA LEU A 70 9.35 -2.17 11.73
C LEU A 70 10.68 -1.48 11.43
N SER A 71 10.88 -0.26 11.92
CA SER A 71 12.15 0.46 11.72
C SER A 71 13.32 -0.33 12.31
N HIS A 72 13.18 -0.85 13.52
CA HIS A 72 14.18 -1.70 14.16
C HIS A 72 14.35 -3.03 13.43
N TYR A 73 13.23 -3.69 13.11
CA TYR A 73 13.22 -4.97 12.43
C TYR A 73 13.92 -4.92 11.06
N LEU A 74 13.54 -3.95 10.23
CA LEU A 74 14.08 -3.79 8.88
C LEU A 74 15.54 -3.37 8.89
N ASN A 75 15.98 -2.55 9.85
CA ASN A 75 17.40 -2.28 10.04
C ASN A 75 18.19 -3.56 10.33
N GLY A 76 17.67 -4.43 11.20
CA GLY A 76 18.26 -5.73 11.50
C GLY A 76 18.33 -6.65 10.28
N VAL A 77 17.24 -6.77 9.53
CA VAL A 77 17.17 -7.60 8.31
C VAL A 77 18.11 -7.08 7.22
N HIS A 78 18.14 -5.77 7.01
CA HIS A 78 18.90 -5.16 5.92
C HIS A 78 20.37 -4.93 6.26
N GLY A 79 20.73 -4.95 7.54
CA GLY A 79 22.07 -4.58 8.01
C GLY A 79 22.31 -3.08 7.89
N THR A 80 21.28 -2.27 8.11
CA THR A 80 21.32 -0.80 8.06
C THR A 80 21.08 -0.20 9.43
N ASN A 81 21.29 1.10 9.57
CA ASN A 81 21.00 1.83 10.80
C ASN A 81 20.27 3.15 10.50
N HIS A 82 19.21 3.05 9.70
CA HIS A 82 18.39 4.20 9.31
C HIS A 82 17.52 4.67 10.46
N SER A 83 17.24 5.97 10.49
CA SER A 83 16.35 6.56 11.52
C SER A 83 14.89 6.12 11.36
N GLU A 84 14.08 6.24 12.42
CA GLU A 84 12.62 6.06 12.30
C GLU A 84 12.02 7.02 11.25
N ARG A 85 12.57 8.25 11.15
CA ARG A 85 12.16 9.23 10.12
C ARG A 85 12.41 8.73 8.70
N TYR A 86 13.53 8.03 8.45
CA TYR A 86 13.80 7.42 7.15
C TYR A 86 12.70 6.42 6.80
N TRP A 87 12.42 5.49 7.72
CA TRP A 87 11.40 4.47 7.51
C TRP A 87 9.99 5.06 7.42
N ARG A 88 9.71 6.16 8.13
CA ARG A 88 8.46 6.92 8.00
C ARG A 88 8.22 7.42 6.59
N ILE A 89 9.25 7.95 5.94
CA ILE A 89 9.14 8.45 4.57
C ILE A 89 8.92 7.29 3.59
N VAL A 90 9.56 6.14 3.81
CA VAL A 90 9.47 4.97 2.93
C VAL A 90 8.13 4.23 3.12
N LEU A 91 7.77 3.92 4.36
CA LEU A 91 6.67 3.02 4.74
C LEU A 91 5.39 3.75 5.14
N GLY A 92 5.47 4.99 5.60
CA GLY A 92 4.35 5.72 6.21
C GLY A 92 3.06 5.68 5.39
N PRO A 93 3.08 6.03 4.08
CA PRO A 93 1.90 5.92 3.23
C PRO A 93 1.28 4.52 3.22
N TRP A 94 2.12 3.47 3.13
CA TRP A 94 1.66 2.09 3.13
C TRP A 94 1.12 1.67 4.50
N LEU A 95 1.76 2.10 5.60
CA LEU A 95 1.33 1.76 6.95
C LEU A 95 -0.05 2.32 7.29
N ILE A 96 -0.31 3.59 6.92
CA ILE A 96 -1.63 4.21 7.12
C ILE A 96 -2.69 3.44 6.33
N LEU A 97 -2.42 3.13 5.05
CA LEU A 97 -3.33 2.33 4.23
C LEU A 97 -3.58 0.95 4.87
N TYR A 98 -2.51 0.22 5.16
CA TYR A 98 -2.56 -1.13 5.70
C TYR A 98 -3.31 -1.22 7.03
N THR A 99 -2.97 -0.38 8.00
CA THR A 99 -3.60 -0.39 9.32
C THR A 99 -5.08 -0.01 9.23
N SER A 100 -5.41 1.01 8.43
CA SER A 100 -6.80 1.46 8.24
C SER A 100 -7.67 0.38 7.60
N ILE A 101 -7.20 -0.26 6.52
CA ILE A 101 -8.01 -1.27 5.83
C ILE A 101 -8.23 -2.51 6.70
N ILE A 102 -7.22 -2.99 7.41
CA ILE A 102 -7.37 -4.19 8.23
C ILE A 102 -8.28 -3.89 9.42
N TYR A 103 -8.17 -2.71 10.03
CA TYR A 103 -9.07 -2.28 11.12
C TYR A 103 -10.52 -2.23 10.66
N ASP A 104 -10.75 -1.64 9.49
CA ASP A 104 -12.07 -1.54 8.91
C ASP A 104 -12.74 -2.92 8.76
N ARG A 105 -12.04 -3.90 8.17
CA ARG A 105 -12.58 -5.25 7.95
C ARG A 105 -12.71 -6.02 9.27
N PHE A 106 -11.76 -5.84 10.18
CA PHE A 106 -11.82 -6.42 11.52
C PHE A 106 -13.08 -5.98 12.28
N VAL A 107 -13.40 -4.69 12.27
CA VAL A 107 -14.56 -4.15 12.98
C VAL A 107 -15.87 -4.62 12.35
N HIS A 108 -15.97 -4.63 11.02
CA HIS A 108 -17.15 -5.17 10.33
C HIS A 108 -17.37 -6.65 10.64
N LEU A 109 -16.31 -7.45 10.63
CA LEU A 109 -16.40 -8.87 10.92
C LEU A 109 -16.83 -9.13 12.37
N LYS A 110 -16.23 -8.41 13.33
CA LYS A 110 -16.62 -8.46 14.75
C LYS A 110 -18.08 -8.08 14.95
N ALA A 111 -18.58 -7.05 14.24
CA ALA A 111 -19.98 -6.64 14.32
C ALA A 111 -20.93 -7.73 13.80
N ALA A 112 -20.64 -8.30 12.63
CA ALA A 112 -21.47 -9.34 12.02
C ALA A 112 -21.63 -10.57 12.94
N PHE A 113 -20.54 -11.07 13.51
CA PHE A 113 -20.59 -12.24 14.41
C PHE A 113 -21.09 -11.92 15.83
N ALA A 114 -21.14 -10.64 16.22
CA ALA A 114 -21.76 -10.23 17.47
C ALA A 114 -23.29 -10.15 17.36
N GLU A 115 -23.79 -9.70 16.20
CA GLU A 115 -25.22 -9.49 15.95
C GLU A 115 -25.93 -10.76 15.47
N TYR A 116 -25.25 -11.58 14.68
CA TYR A 116 -25.83 -12.79 14.08
C TYR A 116 -25.08 -14.04 14.50
N ARG A 117 -25.83 -15.11 14.81
CA ARG A 117 -25.30 -16.44 15.13
C ARG A 117 -25.31 -17.34 13.90
N ASP A 118 -24.45 -18.36 13.92
CA ASP A 118 -24.41 -19.44 12.92
C ASP A 118 -24.31 -18.93 11.48
N LEU A 119 -23.50 -17.87 11.28
CA LEU A 119 -23.19 -17.35 9.97
C LEU A 119 -22.31 -18.32 9.21
N GLU A 120 -22.74 -18.69 8.01
CA GLU A 120 -21.91 -19.40 7.06
C GLU A 120 -21.29 -18.41 6.07
N THR A 121 -20.07 -18.69 5.63
CA THR A 121 -19.42 -17.87 4.61
C THR A 121 -18.43 -18.71 3.80
N ILE A 122 -18.01 -18.16 2.66
CA ILE A 122 -16.97 -18.74 1.81
C ILE A 122 -15.83 -17.75 1.72
N GLY A 123 -14.67 -18.17 2.19
CA GLY A 123 -13.42 -17.44 2.07
C GLY A 123 -12.54 -17.94 0.91
N MET A 124 -11.46 -17.21 0.68
CA MET A 124 -10.39 -17.54 -0.25
C MET A 124 -9.38 -18.50 0.38
N LEU A 125 -9.00 -19.50 -0.41
CA LEU A 125 -7.94 -20.45 -0.08
C LEU A 125 -6.56 -19.76 -0.06
N GLU A 126 -5.71 -20.15 0.89
CA GLU A 126 -4.41 -19.53 1.13
C GLU A 126 -3.47 -19.54 -0.10
N SER A 127 -3.58 -20.55 -0.97
CA SER A 127 -2.80 -20.63 -2.21
C SER A 127 -3.13 -19.53 -3.23
N SER A 128 -4.26 -18.84 -3.06
CA SER A 128 -4.68 -17.73 -3.92
C SER A 128 -4.30 -16.36 -3.37
N TYR A 129 -3.72 -16.28 -2.16
CA TYR A 129 -3.33 -15.01 -1.57
C TYR A 129 -2.23 -14.32 -2.38
N ARG A 130 -2.29 -12.99 -2.44
CA ARG A 130 -1.33 -12.12 -3.10
C ARG A 130 -0.68 -11.19 -2.10
N VAL A 131 0.64 -11.09 -2.22
CA VAL A 131 1.47 -10.11 -1.52
C VAL A 131 1.75 -8.98 -2.51
N PRO A 132 1.49 -7.71 -2.17
CA PRO A 132 1.79 -6.60 -3.06
C PRO A 132 3.31 -6.43 -3.22
N SER A 133 3.75 -5.95 -4.38
CA SER A 133 5.15 -5.65 -4.63
C SER A 133 5.58 -4.30 -4.06
N ASN A 134 4.71 -3.30 -4.07
CA ASN A 134 4.97 -1.93 -3.63
C ASN A 134 3.67 -1.24 -3.15
N PHE A 135 3.75 0.04 -2.74
CA PHE A 135 2.58 0.79 -2.28
C PHE A 135 1.50 0.94 -3.35
N ASN A 136 1.85 1.24 -4.61
CA ASN A 136 0.84 1.44 -5.66
C ASN A 136 0.04 0.17 -5.95
N GLU A 137 0.69 -0.99 -5.93
CA GLU A 137 -0.02 -2.26 -6.08
C GLU A 137 -0.90 -2.54 -4.85
N ALA A 138 -0.39 -2.28 -3.63
CA ALA A 138 -1.20 -2.40 -2.42
C ALA A 138 -2.42 -1.46 -2.45
N ALA A 139 -2.24 -0.21 -2.89
CA ALA A 139 -3.32 0.77 -3.05
C ALA A 139 -4.34 0.31 -4.10
N SER A 140 -3.87 -0.19 -5.25
CA SER A 140 -4.75 -0.76 -6.28
C SER A 140 -5.53 -1.97 -5.76
N PHE A 141 -4.90 -2.86 -4.98
CA PHE A 141 -5.59 -4.02 -4.41
C PHE A 141 -6.76 -3.61 -3.52
N VAL A 142 -6.65 -2.51 -2.75
CA VAL A 142 -7.72 -2.02 -1.87
C VAL A 142 -8.99 -1.64 -2.64
N GLU A 143 -8.87 -1.26 -3.92
CA GLU A 143 -9.99 -0.90 -4.78
C GLU A 143 -10.73 -2.12 -5.35
N HIS A 144 -10.24 -3.35 -5.10
CA HIS A 144 -10.76 -4.56 -5.72
C HIS A 144 -11.21 -5.62 -4.71
N ASP A 145 -12.33 -6.25 -5.03
CA ASP A 145 -12.95 -7.29 -4.22
C ASP A 145 -12.08 -8.50 -3.84
N PRO A 146 -11.17 -9.02 -4.69
CA PRO A 146 -10.34 -10.16 -4.32
C PRO A 146 -9.45 -9.90 -3.10
N TYR A 147 -8.95 -8.68 -2.95
CA TYR A 147 -8.13 -8.34 -1.79
C TYR A 147 -8.96 -8.17 -0.53
N ASN A 148 -10.16 -7.60 -0.65
CA ASN A 148 -11.13 -7.55 0.44
C ASN A 148 -11.50 -8.98 0.91
N LEU A 149 -11.78 -9.88 -0.03
CA LEU A 149 -12.02 -11.30 0.25
C LEU A 149 -10.82 -11.97 0.93
N GLN A 150 -9.59 -11.72 0.45
CA GLN A 150 -8.37 -12.21 1.09
C GLN A 150 -8.28 -11.77 2.56
N ILE A 151 -8.42 -10.47 2.83
CA ILE A 151 -8.36 -9.91 4.20
C ILE A 151 -9.39 -10.57 5.10
N PHE A 152 -10.66 -10.62 4.68
CA PHE A 152 -11.71 -11.25 5.48
C PHE A 152 -11.45 -12.74 5.73
N SER A 153 -10.94 -13.47 4.73
CA SER A 153 -10.60 -14.89 4.87
C SER A 153 -9.51 -15.12 5.92
N GLN A 154 -8.51 -14.23 5.95
CA GLN A 154 -7.44 -14.31 6.92
C GLN A 154 -7.93 -13.92 8.32
N LEU A 155 -8.74 -12.87 8.45
CA LEU A 155 -9.33 -12.46 9.72
C LEU A 155 -10.28 -13.53 10.29
N LEU A 156 -11.13 -14.14 9.46
CA LEU A 156 -11.98 -15.27 9.85
C LEU A 156 -11.16 -16.42 10.45
N LYS A 157 -10.04 -16.76 9.81
CA LYS A 157 -9.13 -17.80 10.28
C LYS A 157 -8.51 -17.43 11.63
N LEU A 158 -8.02 -16.20 11.79
CA LEU A 158 -7.37 -15.78 13.04
C LEU A 158 -8.35 -15.62 14.21
N LEU A 159 -9.61 -15.27 13.92
CA LEU A 159 -10.71 -15.24 14.90
C LEU A 159 -11.29 -16.63 15.19
N ASN A 160 -10.72 -17.70 14.63
CA ASN A 160 -11.15 -19.09 14.79
C ASN A 160 -12.60 -19.36 14.34
N HIS A 161 -13.11 -18.60 13.37
CA HIS A 161 -14.38 -18.92 12.73
C HIS A 161 -14.19 -20.04 11.70
N SER A 162 -15.13 -20.99 11.66
CA SER A 162 -15.18 -22.01 10.62
C SER A 162 -15.83 -21.46 9.35
N PHE A 163 -15.22 -21.68 8.19
CA PHE A 163 -15.76 -21.26 6.90
C PHE A 163 -15.25 -22.16 5.78
N THR A 164 -16.03 -22.23 4.70
CA THR A 164 -15.65 -22.95 3.48
C THR A 164 -14.60 -22.14 2.72
N ARG A 165 -13.63 -22.80 2.09
CA ARG A 165 -12.57 -22.13 1.33
C ARG A 165 -12.61 -22.54 -0.14
N LYS A 166 -12.47 -21.58 -1.04
CA LYS A 166 -12.38 -21.82 -2.49
C LYS A 166 -11.14 -21.14 -3.09
N PRO A 167 -10.50 -21.74 -4.11
CA PRO A 167 -9.45 -21.06 -4.85
C PRO A 167 -10.03 -19.90 -5.66
N PHE A 168 -9.32 -18.78 -5.69
CA PHE A 168 -9.61 -17.67 -6.58
C PHE A 168 -8.68 -17.72 -7.81
N ARG A 169 -9.27 -17.54 -9.01
CA ARG A 169 -8.56 -17.61 -10.31
C ARG A 169 -8.50 -16.28 -11.07
N GLY A 170 -9.12 -15.22 -10.55
CA GLY A 170 -9.12 -13.90 -11.19
C GLY A 170 -7.86 -13.08 -10.89
N SER A 171 -7.85 -11.84 -11.38
CA SER A 171 -6.82 -10.84 -11.07
C SER A 171 -7.23 -10.05 -9.82
N PHE A 172 -6.25 -9.66 -8.99
CA PHE A 172 -6.44 -8.74 -7.85
C PHE A 172 -6.51 -7.26 -8.30
N GLY A 173 -6.54 -7.04 -9.62
CA GLY A 173 -6.22 -5.74 -10.20
C GLY A 173 -4.72 -5.47 -10.17
N GLY A 174 -4.35 -4.27 -10.57
CA GLY A 174 -2.96 -3.82 -10.61
C GLY A 174 -2.81 -2.68 -11.60
N PRO A 175 -1.81 -1.80 -11.41
CA PRO A 175 -1.57 -0.71 -12.34
C PRO A 175 -1.37 -1.30 -13.74
N SER A 176 -2.16 -0.81 -14.71
CA SER A 176 -1.94 -1.12 -16.13
C SER A 176 -0.45 -0.98 -16.42
N LYS A 177 0.16 -2.05 -16.96
CA LYS A 177 1.51 -1.96 -17.52
C LYS A 177 1.42 -1.08 -18.76
N ASN A 178 1.38 0.23 -18.56
CA ASN A 178 1.52 1.18 -19.65
C ASN A 178 2.91 0.93 -20.24
N ALA A 179 2.94 0.26 -21.39
CA ALA A 179 4.16 0.11 -22.17
C ALA A 179 4.64 1.52 -22.48
N THR A 180 5.76 1.93 -21.88
CA THR A 180 6.30 3.27 -22.17
C THR A 180 6.55 3.37 -23.66
N LEU A 181 5.86 4.32 -24.30
CA LEU A 181 5.90 4.51 -25.73
C LEU A 181 7.35 4.86 -26.16
N PRO A 182 7.79 4.46 -27.37
CA PRO A 182 9.14 4.77 -27.86
C PRO A 182 9.48 6.27 -27.76
N ARG A 183 8.50 7.14 -28.02
CA ARG A 183 8.61 8.60 -27.90
C ARG A 183 9.01 9.06 -26.49
N GLU A 184 8.45 8.44 -25.45
CA GLU A 184 8.78 8.76 -24.05
C GLU A 184 10.19 8.31 -23.67
N ARG A 185 10.75 7.27 -24.31
CA ARG A 185 12.17 6.90 -24.13
C ARG A 185 13.09 7.95 -24.74
N VAL A 186 12.76 8.45 -25.93
CA VAL A 186 13.54 9.49 -26.63
C VAL A 186 13.53 10.81 -25.85
N LEU A 187 12.37 11.24 -25.33
CA LEU A 187 12.26 12.42 -24.47
C LEU A 187 13.06 12.28 -23.17
N ARG A 188 13.02 11.12 -22.49
CA ARG A 188 13.83 10.89 -21.28
C ARG A 188 15.33 10.90 -21.57
N PHE A 189 15.74 10.40 -22.73
CA PHE A 189 17.15 10.42 -23.15
C PHE A 189 17.65 11.84 -23.49
N SER A 190 16.83 12.69 -24.11
CA SER A 190 17.20 14.08 -24.37
C SER A 190 17.23 14.93 -23.09
N GLU A 191 16.28 14.72 -22.17
CA GLU A 191 16.30 15.33 -20.84
C GLU A 191 17.56 14.97 -20.05
N ARG A 192 18.00 13.72 -20.14
CA ARG A 192 19.26 13.23 -19.55
C ARG A 192 20.48 14.02 -20.04
N LEU A 193 20.63 14.20 -21.35
CA LEU A 193 21.76 14.90 -21.96
C LEU A 193 21.78 16.37 -21.55
N MET A 194 20.62 17.03 -21.55
CA MET A 194 20.50 18.42 -21.15
C MET A 194 20.84 18.62 -19.66
N ARG A 195 20.57 17.62 -18.80
CA ARG A 195 20.74 17.78 -17.35
C ARG A 195 22.17 17.55 -16.88
N PHE A 196 22.91 16.62 -17.49
CA PHE A 196 24.25 16.19 -17.05
C PHE A 196 25.22 17.35 -16.73
N PRO A 197 25.40 18.37 -17.60
CA PRO A 197 26.33 19.47 -17.32
C PRO A 197 25.91 20.37 -16.15
N PHE A 198 24.63 20.37 -15.76
CA PHE A 198 24.08 21.26 -14.73
C PHE A 198 23.78 20.55 -13.41
N GLN A 199 23.91 19.23 -13.32
CA GLN A 199 23.71 18.49 -12.07
C GLN A 199 24.62 18.97 -10.94
N SER A 200 25.82 19.47 -11.27
CA SER A 200 26.76 20.03 -10.30
C SER A 200 26.22 21.29 -9.60
N ARG A 201 25.45 22.10 -10.34
CA ARG A 201 24.90 23.41 -9.94
C ARG A 201 23.54 23.32 -9.24
N ALA A 202 22.83 22.21 -9.40
CA ALA A 202 21.52 22.01 -8.81
C ALA A 202 21.57 22.12 -7.27
N LYS A 203 20.78 23.05 -6.74
CA LYS A 203 20.53 23.23 -5.31
C LYS A 203 19.13 22.73 -4.93
N VAL A 204 18.23 22.66 -5.90
CA VAL A 204 16.85 22.22 -5.72
C VAL A 204 16.54 21.11 -6.72
N THR A 205 15.92 20.04 -6.24
CA THR A 205 15.31 19.00 -7.08
C THR A 205 13.80 19.03 -6.93
N VAL A 206 13.08 18.92 -8.05
CA VAL A 206 11.63 19.00 -8.11
C VAL A 206 11.06 17.71 -8.69
N ARG A 207 10.06 17.09 -8.05
CA ARG A 207 9.42 15.87 -8.58
C ARG A 207 7.94 15.80 -8.20
N GLY A 208 7.10 15.29 -9.10
CA GLY A 208 5.67 15.07 -8.81
C GLY A 208 5.00 16.33 -8.27
N THR A 209 5.11 17.40 -9.04
CA THR A 209 4.40 18.67 -8.86
C THR A 209 3.33 18.79 -9.93
N SER A 210 2.40 19.74 -9.79
CA SER A 210 1.42 20.06 -10.83
C SER A 210 2.03 20.68 -12.10
N LEU A 211 3.33 20.98 -12.11
CA LEU A 211 4.06 21.47 -13.28
C LEU A 211 4.15 20.39 -14.38
N SER A 212 3.77 20.75 -15.59
CA SER A 212 4.07 19.97 -16.80
C SER A 212 5.59 19.88 -17.05
N PRO A 213 6.07 18.92 -17.86
CA PRO A 213 7.49 18.83 -18.22
C PRO A 213 8.06 20.14 -18.79
N VAL A 214 7.30 20.83 -19.64
CA VAL A 214 7.70 22.12 -20.21
C VAL A 214 7.85 23.20 -19.14
N GLN A 215 6.91 23.28 -18.20
CA GLN A 215 6.99 24.24 -17.09
C GLN A 215 8.15 23.92 -16.14
N SER A 216 8.44 22.64 -15.89
CA SER A 216 9.58 22.21 -15.08
C SER A 216 10.90 22.66 -15.70
N TRP A 217 11.05 22.56 -17.01
CA TRP A 217 12.23 23.06 -17.70
C TRP A 217 12.27 24.59 -17.79
N LYS A 218 11.13 25.27 -17.99
CA LYS A 218 11.05 26.75 -17.86
C LYS A 218 11.53 27.23 -16.49
N LEU A 219 11.16 26.53 -15.42
CA LEU A 219 11.66 26.80 -14.07
C LEU A 219 13.18 26.56 -13.98
N ALA A 220 13.68 25.47 -14.58
CA ALA A 220 15.12 25.22 -14.64
C ALA A 220 15.87 26.37 -15.33
N TRP A 221 15.41 26.85 -16.48
CA TRP A 221 16.04 28.00 -17.16
C TRP A 221 15.93 29.29 -16.36
N ALA A 222 14.74 29.60 -15.81
CA ALA A 222 14.52 30.81 -15.02
C ALA A 222 15.40 30.88 -13.76
N THR A 223 15.79 29.72 -13.23
CA THR A 223 16.67 29.62 -12.04
C THR A 223 18.15 29.44 -12.40
N GLY A 224 18.54 29.56 -13.68
CA GLY A 224 19.92 29.30 -14.11
C GLY A 224 20.37 27.86 -13.82
N PHE A 225 19.44 26.91 -13.92
CA PHE A 225 19.58 25.48 -13.60
C PHE A 225 19.92 25.17 -12.14
N GLN A 226 19.59 26.08 -11.22
CA GLN A 226 19.67 25.80 -9.78
C GLN A 226 18.52 24.89 -9.32
N ALA A 227 17.36 24.94 -9.98
CA ALA A 227 16.27 23.98 -9.79
C ALA A 227 16.17 23.04 -10.99
N LEU A 228 16.21 21.73 -10.76
CA LEU A 228 16.11 20.73 -11.84
C LEU A 228 15.01 19.71 -11.54
N PRO A 229 14.26 19.25 -12.55
CA PRO A 229 13.38 18.11 -12.38
C PRO A 229 14.20 16.88 -12.00
N LEU A 230 13.78 16.16 -10.95
CA LEU A 230 14.40 14.92 -10.50
C LEU A 230 13.97 13.77 -11.42
N ASP A 231 14.94 12.98 -11.85
CA ASP A 231 14.76 11.95 -12.86
C ASP A 231 15.50 10.69 -12.42
N PHE A 232 14.78 9.59 -12.47
CA PHE A 232 15.26 8.24 -12.17
C PHE A 232 15.31 7.39 -13.45
N SER A 233 15.14 7.95 -14.65
CA SER A 233 15.14 7.22 -15.92
C SER A 233 16.45 6.48 -16.22
N LEU A 234 17.56 6.93 -15.64
CA LEU A 234 18.90 6.30 -15.69
C LEU A 234 18.99 4.99 -14.93
N VAL A 235 17.93 4.69 -14.21
CA VAL A 235 17.92 3.70 -13.18
C VAL A 235 16.93 2.62 -13.63
N PRO A 236 17.38 1.41 -13.99
CA PRO A 236 16.48 0.33 -14.38
C PRO A 236 15.39 0.19 -13.33
N ARG A 237 14.12 0.10 -13.75
CA ARG A 237 12.99 -0.08 -12.82
C ARG A 237 13.27 -1.28 -11.91
N SER A 238 12.87 -1.18 -10.65
CA SER A 238 12.97 -2.30 -9.71
C SER A 238 12.33 -3.52 -10.36
N VAL A 239 13.03 -4.64 -10.31
CA VAL A 239 12.49 -5.91 -10.74
C VAL A 239 11.38 -6.27 -9.76
N ASP A 240 10.26 -6.77 -10.25
CA ASP A 240 9.22 -7.31 -9.37
C ASP A 240 9.83 -8.45 -8.57
N HIS A 241 9.89 -8.28 -7.25
CA HIS A 241 10.36 -9.32 -6.34
C HIS A 241 9.16 -10.16 -5.91
N THR A 242 9.26 -11.47 -6.07
CA THR A 242 8.29 -12.40 -5.49
C THR A 242 8.48 -12.47 -3.98
N ALA A 243 7.39 -12.60 -3.23
CA ALA A 243 7.47 -12.78 -1.79
C ALA A 243 8.14 -14.12 -1.46
N VAL A 244 9.13 -14.10 -0.56
CA VAL A 244 9.83 -15.30 -0.10
C VAL A 244 9.58 -15.46 1.40
N PHE A 245 8.80 -16.47 1.78
CA PHE A 245 8.43 -16.76 3.18
C PHE A 245 9.58 -17.44 3.95
N ASN A 246 10.72 -16.77 4.00
CA ASN A 246 11.88 -17.15 4.80
C ASN A 246 11.79 -16.55 6.22
N LYS A 247 12.83 -16.76 7.05
CA LYS A 247 12.92 -16.23 8.41
C LYS A 247 12.67 -14.70 8.49
N ALA A 248 13.14 -13.92 7.52
CA ALA A 248 12.98 -12.46 7.53
C ALA A 248 11.56 -12.01 7.17
N ARG A 249 10.80 -12.77 6.37
CA ARG A 249 9.39 -12.46 6.12
C ARG A 249 8.48 -13.00 7.22
N LEU A 250 8.74 -14.21 7.69
CA LEU A 250 7.97 -14.83 8.77
C LEU A 250 8.20 -14.12 10.12
N GLY A 251 9.40 -13.59 10.37
CA GLY A 251 9.65 -12.83 11.59
C GLY A 251 8.88 -11.50 11.69
N LEU A 252 8.25 -11.02 10.60
CA LEU A 252 7.33 -9.88 10.68
C LEU A 252 6.13 -10.18 11.59
N SER A 253 5.68 -11.43 11.68
CA SER A 253 4.59 -11.83 12.58
C SER A 253 5.02 -12.03 14.05
N GLU A 254 6.29 -11.80 14.36
CA GLU A 254 6.84 -11.93 15.71
C GLU A 254 7.00 -10.57 16.41
N LEU A 255 6.59 -9.47 15.76
CA LEU A 255 6.63 -8.14 16.34
C LEU A 255 5.69 -8.02 17.57
N PRO A 256 6.00 -7.14 18.54
CA PRO A 256 5.20 -7.01 19.74
C PRO A 256 3.85 -6.32 19.46
N SER A 257 2.78 -6.83 20.06
CA SER A 257 1.42 -6.25 20.02
C SER A 257 0.89 -5.99 21.42
N LYS A 258 0.01 -4.99 21.57
CA LYS A 258 -0.58 -4.62 22.88
C LYS A 258 -2.01 -5.11 23.08
N ASP A 259 -2.73 -5.38 22.02
CA ASP A 259 -4.14 -5.76 22.05
C ASP A 259 -4.49 -6.74 20.92
N GLU A 260 -5.75 -7.20 20.92
CA GLU A 260 -6.28 -8.17 19.95
C GLU A 260 -6.07 -7.68 18.50
N PHE A 261 -6.38 -6.42 18.20
CA PHE A 261 -6.29 -5.93 16.83
C PHE A 261 -4.84 -5.75 16.36
N GLN A 262 -3.97 -5.20 17.20
CA GLN A 262 -2.54 -5.11 16.89
C GLN A 262 -1.93 -6.49 16.67
N HIS A 263 -2.37 -7.50 17.42
CA HIS A 263 -1.94 -8.88 17.19
C HIS A 263 -2.36 -9.37 15.80
N MET A 264 -3.62 -9.13 15.41
CA MET A 264 -4.10 -9.46 14.05
C MET A 264 -3.29 -8.75 12.96
N LEU A 265 -3.05 -7.44 13.12
CA LEU A 265 -2.20 -6.69 12.21
C LEU A 265 -0.82 -7.35 12.06
N ILE A 266 -0.15 -7.65 13.16
CA ILE A 266 1.19 -8.22 13.12
C ILE A 266 1.22 -9.60 12.46
N VAL A 267 0.28 -10.48 12.82
CA VAL A 267 0.21 -11.84 12.24
C VAL A 267 -0.05 -11.80 10.74
N LEU A 268 -0.77 -10.80 10.24
CA LEU A 268 -1.04 -10.63 8.81
C LEU A 268 0.13 -10.04 8.03
N LEU A 269 1.06 -9.31 8.66
CA LEU A 269 2.17 -8.63 7.99
C LEU A 269 2.90 -9.47 6.93
N PRO A 270 3.31 -10.74 7.18
CA PRO A 270 4.03 -11.53 6.18
C PRO A 270 3.31 -11.65 4.83
N THR A 271 1.99 -11.57 4.81
CA THR A 271 1.15 -11.70 3.60
C THR A 271 0.76 -10.37 2.97
N HIS A 272 0.97 -9.24 3.66
CA HIS A 272 0.59 -7.91 3.17
C HIS A 272 1.78 -6.96 3.00
N PHE A 273 2.92 -7.26 3.62
CA PHE A 273 4.11 -6.40 3.61
C PHE A 273 4.76 -6.39 2.21
N PRO A 274 4.87 -5.21 1.57
CA PRO A 274 5.32 -5.10 0.20
C PRO A 274 6.72 -5.67 -0.02
N THR A 275 6.89 -6.43 -1.10
CA THR A 275 8.18 -7.10 -1.35
C THR A 275 9.32 -6.12 -1.60
N LEU A 276 9.03 -4.91 -2.12
CA LEU A 276 10.00 -3.84 -2.29
C LEU A 276 10.69 -3.45 -0.99
N TYR A 277 10.00 -3.48 0.14
CA TYR A 277 10.54 -3.01 1.43
C TYR A 277 11.31 -4.09 2.19
N LEU A 278 11.23 -5.35 1.72
CA LEU A 278 11.92 -6.48 2.30
C LEU A 278 12.85 -7.14 1.27
N GLU A 279 12.33 -7.94 0.35
CA GLU A 279 13.15 -8.64 -0.64
C GLU A 279 13.86 -7.68 -1.62
N GLY A 280 13.16 -6.64 -2.07
CA GLY A 280 13.65 -5.69 -3.06
C GLY A 280 14.47 -4.54 -2.50
N TYR A 281 14.49 -4.36 -1.18
CA TYR A 281 14.95 -3.12 -0.55
C TYR A 281 16.41 -2.83 -0.89
N ARG A 282 17.31 -3.81 -0.72
CA ARG A 282 18.75 -3.62 -0.98
C ARG A 282 19.03 -3.18 -2.41
N VAL A 283 18.35 -3.81 -3.38
CA VAL A 283 18.50 -3.47 -4.80
C VAL A 283 17.97 -2.06 -5.06
N ALA A 284 16.76 -1.75 -4.58
CA ALA A 284 16.15 -0.44 -4.76
C ALA A 284 16.95 0.69 -4.08
N HIS A 285 17.48 0.45 -2.88
CA HIS A 285 18.27 1.40 -2.12
C HIS A 285 19.65 1.65 -2.75
N ALA A 286 20.40 0.60 -3.10
CA ALA A 286 21.72 0.71 -3.75
C ALA A 286 21.66 1.43 -5.12
N ARG A 287 20.48 1.37 -5.72
CA ARG A 287 20.16 1.99 -6.99
C ARG A 287 19.92 3.50 -6.83
N ILE A 288 19.15 3.91 -5.83
CA ILE A 288 18.88 5.31 -5.51
C ILE A 288 20.08 6.01 -4.86
N SER A 289 20.95 5.27 -4.16
CA SER A 289 22.13 5.84 -3.50
C SER A 289 23.11 6.52 -4.47
N LYS A 290 23.07 6.16 -5.76
CA LYS A 290 23.87 6.75 -6.85
C LYS A 290 23.38 8.14 -7.28
N VAL A 291 22.14 8.51 -6.94
CA VAL A 291 21.53 9.79 -7.35
C VAL A 291 21.93 10.88 -6.37
N ARG A 292 22.66 11.90 -6.81
CA ARG A 292 23.07 13.02 -5.95
C ARG A 292 21.89 13.66 -5.20
N CYS A 293 22.05 13.85 -3.88
CA CYS A 293 21.14 14.65 -3.07
C CYS A 293 21.39 16.14 -3.28
N THR A 294 20.32 16.93 -3.34
CA THR A 294 20.41 18.39 -3.32
C THR A 294 19.97 18.94 -1.96
N PRO A 295 20.38 20.17 -1.57
CA PRO A 295 19.92 20.80 -0.33
C PRO A 295 18.41 20.93 -0.17
N LEU A 296 17.63 20.99 -1.26
CA LEU A 296 16.19 21.17 -1.23
C LEU A 296 15.46 20.20 -2.17
N LEU A 297 14.50 19.45 -1.65
CA LEU A 297 13.63 18.57 -2.43
C LEU A 297 12.19 19.07 -2.36
N VAL A 298 11.61 19.39 -3.53
CA VAL A 298 10.24 19.89 -3.66
C VAL A 298 9.37 18.84 -4.34
N SER A 299 8.21 18.54 -3.74
CA SER A 299 7.19 17.68 -4.36
C SER A 299 5.80 17.99 -3.84
N GLY A 300 4.78 17.82 -4.68
CA GLY A 300 3.38 17.96 -4.23
C GLY A 300 2.74 16.62 -3.87
N TYR A 301 2.89 15.62 -4.73
CA TYR A 301 2.19 14.33 -4.57
C TYR A 301 3.08 13.09 -4.67
N ALA A 302 4.38 13.23 -5.00
CA ALA A 302 5.26 12.06 -5.14
C ALA A 302 5.60 11.38 -3.79
N TRP A 303 5.21 11.97 -2.66
CA TRP A 303 5.42 11.42 -1.32
C TRP A 303 4.67 10.10 -1.06
N TYR A 304 3.66 9.77 -1.87
CA TYR A 304 2.82 8.59 -1.67
C TYR A 304 3.25 7.43 -2.59
N GLY A 305 3.02 7.57 -3.89
CA GLY A 305 3.13 6.49 -4.87
C GLY A 305 4.47 6.35 -5.59
N ASP A 306 5.39 7.31 -5.44
CA ASP A 306 6.67 7.24 -6.14
C ASP A 306 7.74 6.63 -5.23
N GLU A 307 7.93 5.32 -5.36
CA GLU A 307 8.84 4.55 -4.51
C GLU A 307 10.29 5.01 -4.61
N GLU A 308 10.76 5.31 -5.82
CA GLU A 308 12.08 5.88 -6.03
C GLU A 308 12.24 7.23 -5.32
N MET A 309 11.23 8.10 -5.41
CA MET A 309 11.20 9.37 -4.72
C MET A 309 11.21 9.20 -3.20
N LYS A 310 10.41 8.28 -2.65
CA LYS A 310 10.40 8.02 -1.20
C LYS A 310 11.76 7.56 -0.70
N LEU A 311 12.38 6.58 -1.36
CA LEU A 311 13.73 6.12 -1.02
C LEU A 311 14.77 7.25 -1.16
N TYR A 312 14.65 8.08 -2.20
CA TYR A 312 15.55 9.21 -2.40
C TYR A 312 15.40 10.26 -1.30
N ALA A 313 14.16 10.64 -0.98
CA ALA A 313 13.83 11.61 0.05
C ALA A 313 14.29 11.15 1.44
N ALA A 314 14.01 9.89 1.78
CA ALA A 314 14.41 9.30 3.05
C ALA A 314 15.93 9.40 3.24
N ARG A 315 16.70 8.98 2.23
CA ARG A 315 18.16 9.09 2.23
C ARG A 315 18.64 10.54 2.28
N ALA A 316 18.00 11.43 1.51
CA ALA A 316 18.38 12.84 1.46
C ALA A 316 18.20 13.52 2.82
N THR A 317 17.16 13.17 3.58
CA THR A 317 16.91 13.72 4.93
C THR A 317 17.85 13.22 6.01
N GLU A 318 18.49 12.07 5.84
CA GLU A 318 19.59 11.66 6.73
C GLU A 318 20.84 12.51 6.49
N GLY A 319 20.93 13.19 5.35
CA GLY A 319 21.86 14.28 5.11
C GLY A 319 21.34 15.63 5.62
N LYS A 320 21.62 16.70 4.86
CA LYS A 320 21.18 18.07 5.17
C LYS A 320 20.09 18.59 4.22
N THR A 321 19.37 17.68 3.56
CA THR A 321 18.31 18.06 2.61
C THR A 321 17.03 18.45 3.35
N CYS A 322 16.50 19.62 3.02
CA CYS A 322 15.17 20.05 3.44
C CYS A 322 14.12 19.52 2.46
N LEU A 323 13.01 18.97 2.98
CA LEU A 323 11.85 18.54 2.19
C LEU A 323 10.78 19.63 2.22
N VAL A 324 10.24 19.97 1.06
CA VAL A 324 9.15 20.95 0.91
C VAL A 324 8.01 20.31 0.15
N SER A 325 6.81 20.38 0.75
CA SER A 325 5.57 19.99 0.10
C SER A 325 4.89 21.21 -0.52
N VAL A 326 4.37 21.11 -1.75
CA VAL A 326 3.71 22.21 -2.48
C VAL A 326 2.39 21.83 -3.12
#